data_AF-A0AAE3QD11-F1
#
_entry.id   AF-A0AAE3QD11-F1
#
_cell.length_a   1.000
_cell.length_b   1.000
_cell.length_c   1.000
_cell.angle_alpha   90.00
_cell.angle_beta   90.00
_cell.angle_gamma   90.00
#
_symmetry.space_group_name_H-M   'P 1'
#
loop_
_entity.id
_entity.type
_entity.pdbx_description
1 polymer ?
#
loop_
_entity_poly.entity_id
_entity_poly.type
_entity_poly.pdbx_seq_one_letter_code
_entity_poly.pdbx_strand_id
1 'polypeptide(L)' 'MGRSPARYYLEIRLDRARHLLVQSSMPVVEVAVACGFVSASHFSKCYRELYNRSPQQERAERKVTISTMRAAAIA' A
#
# COMPACT_ATOMS: atom_id res chain seq x y z
N MET A 1 -4.18 26.49 -7.74
CA MET A 1 -3.79 25.15 -7.28
C MET A 1 -4.08 24.17 -8.41
N GLY A 2 -3.05 23.62 -9.05
CA GLY A 2 -3.22 22.70 -10.18
C GLY A 2 -2.48 21.41 -9.87
N ARG A 3 -3.21 20.34 -9.58
CA ARG A 3 -2.63 19.00 -9.58
C ARG A 3 -2.46 18.60 -11.05
N SER A 4 -1.25 18.21 -11.46
CA SER A 4 -1.08 17.68 -12.81
C SER A 4 -1.92 16.41 -12.97
N PRO A 5 -2.53 16.16 -14.14
CA PRO A 5 -3.28 14.92 -14.39
C PRO A 5 -2.46 13.67 -14.03
N ALA A 6 -1.17 13.68 -14.36
CA ALA A 6 -0.24 12.60 -14.01
C ALA A 6 -0.18 12.32 -12.50
N ARG A 7 -0.12 13.37 -11.66
CA ARG A 7 -0.13 13.20 -10.20
C ARG A 7 -1.47 12.66 -9.69
N TYR A 8 -2.58 13.09 -10.28
CA TYR A 8 -3.91 12.59 -9.91
C TYR A 8 -4.03 11.08 -10.16
N TYR A 9 -3.63 10.62 -11.35
CA TYR A 9 -3.63 9.20 -11.67
C TYR A 9 -2.65 8.39 -10.82
N LEU A 10 -1.48 8.95 -10.48
CA LEU A 10 -0.53 8.29 -9.57
C LEU A 10 -1.17 8.02 -8.20
N GLU A 11 -1.87 9.00 -7.64
CA GLU A 11 -2.50 8.85 -6.33
C GLU A 11 -3.63 7.81 -6.35
N ILE A 12 -4.46 7.76 -7.40
CA ILE A 12 -5.47 6.71 -7.56
C ILE A 12 -4.84 5.31 -7.56
N ARG A 13 -3.71 5.15 -8.28
CA ARG A 13 -3.01 3.86 -8.34
C ARG A 13 -2.44 3.45 -7.00
N LEU A 14 -1.90 4.40 -6.25
CA LEU A 14 -1.34 4.16 -4.91
C LEU A 14 -2.44 3.85 -3.88
N ASP A 15 -3.61 4.48 -4.00
CA ASP A 15 -4.76 4.20 -3.15
C ASP A 15 -5.29 2.77 -3.35
N ARG A 16 -5.44 2.35 -4.62
CA ARG A 16 -5.76 0.96 -4.95
C ARG A 16 -4.71 -0.02 -4.41
N ALA A 17 -3.42 0.33 -4.53
CA ALA A 17 -2.34 -0.52 -4.02
C ALA A 17 -2.45 -0.69 -2.50
N ARG A 18 -2.77 0.38 -1.76
CA ARG A 18 -2.98 0.32 -0.31
C ARG A 18 -4.11 -0.63 0.06
N HIS A 19 -5.24 -0.59 -0.65
CA HIS A 19 -6.32 -1.54 -0.44
C HIS A 19 -5.86 -3.00 -0.63
N LEU A 20 -5.12 -3.29 -1.71
CA LEU A 20 -4.60 -4.64 -1.96
C LEU A 20 -3.61 -5.09 -0.87
N LEU A 21 -2.72 -4.20 -0.41
CA LEU A 21 -1.78 -4.48 0.69
C LEU A 21 -2.50 -4.79 2.00
N VAL A 22 -3.59 -4.06 2.28
CA VAL A 22 -4.35 -4.14 3.53
C VAL A 22 -5.48 -5.16 3.46
N GLN A 23 -5.86 -5.70 2.31
CA GLN A 23 -6.98 -6.66 2.24
C GLN A 23 -6.54 -8.06 1.83
N SER A 24 -5.41 -8.20 1.13
CA SER A 24 -4.95 -9.49 0.58
C SER A 24 -3.59 -9.94 1.13
N SER A 25 -3.18 -11.15 0.74
CA SER A 25 -1.83 -11.69 0.91
C SER A 25 -0.94 -11.54 -0.32
N MET A 26 -1.44 -10.94 -1.42
CA MET A 26 -0.76 -10.79 -2.71
C MET A 26 0.66 -10.24 -2.54
N PRO A 27 1.72 -10.82 -3.11
CA PRO A 27 3.08 -10.29 -3.02
C PRO A 27 3.19 -8.81 -3.41
N VAL A 28 4.06 -8.04 -2.76
CA VAL A 28 4.20 -6.59 -3.01
C VAL A 28 4.55 -6.29 -4.47
N VAL A 29 5.33 -7.17 -5.11
CA VAL A 29 5.68 -7.07 -6.53
C VAL A 29 4.44 -7.23 -7.41
N GLU A 30 3.56 -8.18 -7.10
CA GLU A 30 2.30 -8.37 -7.83
C GLU A 30 1.35 -7.20 -7.63
N VAL A 31 1.29 -6.62 -6.42
CA VAL A 31 0.51 -5.40 -6.17
C VAL A 31 0.98 -4.24 -7.04
N ALA A 32 2.30 -4.07 -7.20
CA ALA A 32 2.87 -3.05 -8.06
C ALA A 32 2.41 -3.21 -9.51
N VAL A 33 2.50 -4.44 -10.05
CA VAL A 33 2.06 -4.77 -11.41
C VAL A 33 0.55 -4.56 -11.57
N ALA A 34 -0.26 -5.04 -10.63
CA ALA A 34 -1.72 -4.90 -10.64
C ALA A 34 -2.18 -3.43 -10.60
N CYS A 35 -1.36 -2.55 -10.02
CA CYS A 35 -1.61 -1.10 -9.99
C CYS A 35 -0.87 -0.35 -11.11
N GLY A 36 -0.38 -1.05 -12.13
CA GLY A 36 0.19 -0.50 -13.37
C GLY A 36 1.62 0.01 -13.26
N PHE A 37 2.38 -0.34 -12.21
CA PHE A 37 3.77 0.09 -12.06
C PHE A 37 4.70 -0.81 -12.87
N VAL A 38 5.63 -0.17 -13.59
CA VAL A 38 6.64 -0.86 -14.41
C VAL A 38 7.65 -1.62 -13.54
N SER A 39 7.92 -1.15 -12.32
CA SER A 39 8.81 -1.83 -11.37
C SER A 39 8.35 -1.67 -9.92
N ALA A 40 8.66 -2.68 -9.10
CA ALA A 40 8.40 -2.66 -7.66
C ALA A 40 9.19 -1.57 -6.92
N SER A 41 10.39 -1.21 -7.40
CA SER A 41 11.21 -0.15 -6.82
C SER A 41 10.59 1.23 -7.04
N HIS A 42 10.11 1.51 -8.27
CA HIS A 42 9.43 2.77 -8.56
C HIS A 42 8.13 2.89 -7.76
N PHE A 43 7.34 1.82 -7.70
CA PHE A 43 6.17 1.71 -6.85
C PHE A 43 6.50 2.03 -5.38
N SER A 44 7.49 1.36 -4.80
CA SER A 44 7.84 1.54 -3.39
C SER A 44 8.32 2.95 -3.07
N LYS A 45 9.03 3.60 -4.00
CA LYS A 45 9.44 5.00 -3.88
C LYS A 45 8.22 5.92 -3.83
N CYS A 46 7.34 5.87 -4.85
CA CYS A 46 6.16 6.73 -4.92
C CYS A 46 5.19 6.47 -3.75
N TYR A 47 5.03 5.22 -3.33
CA TYR A 47 4.20 4.87 -2.18
C TYR A 47 4.72 5.51 -0.90
N ARG A 48 6.03 5.44 -0.66
CA ARG A 48 6.65 6.07 0.52
C ARG A 48 6.59 7.58 0.46
N GLU A 49 6.74 8.20 -0.70
CA GLU A 49 6.59 9.65 -0.88
C GLU A 49 5.16 10.13 -0.57
N LEU A 50 4.13 9.32 -0.85
CA LEU A 50 2.74 9.69 -0.61
C LEU A 50 2.28 9.37 0.84
N TYR A 51 2.66 8.20 1.37
CA TYR A 51 2.14 7.69 2.65
C TYR A 51 3.15 7.69 3.80
N ASN A 52 4.38 8.16 3.56
CA ASN A 52 5.47 8.21 4.54
C ASN A 52 5.86 6.84 5.15
N ARG A 53 5.52 5.73 4.48
CA ARG A 53 5.92 4.37 4.86
C ARG A 53 6.00 3.46 3.64
N SER A 54 6.71 2.34 3.74
CA SER A 54 6.84 1.39 2.64
C SER A 54 5.60 0.49 2.49
N PRO A 55 5.37 -0.09 1.31
CA PRO A 55 4.32 -1.10 1.11
C PRO A 55 4.40 -2.29 2.07
N GLN A 56 5.63 -2.69 2.43
CA GLN A 56 5.87 -3.77 3.40
C GLN A 56 5.50 -3.35 4.83
N GLN A 57 5.82 -2.11 5.22
CA GLN A 57 5.45 -1.56 6.52
C GLN A 57 3.93 -1.46 6.67
N GLU A 58 3.21 -0.96 5.66
CA GLU A 58 1.74 -0.93 5.64
C GLU A 58 1.14 -2.33 5.92
N ARG A 59 1.68 -3.36 5.27
CA ARG A 59 1.22 -4.74 5.48
C ARG A 59 1.53 -5.25 6.88
N ALA A 60 2.72 -4.95 7.40
CA ALA A 60 3.12 -5.39 8.72
C ALA A 60 2.22 -4.76 9.80
N GLU A 61 1.91 -3.47 9.69
CA GLU A 61 1.01 -2.78 10.61
C GLU A 61 -0.39 -3.40 10.66
N ARG A 62 -0.97 -3.78 9.52
CA ARG A 62 -2.23 -4.55 9.50
C ARG A 62 -2.11 -5.83 10.32
N LYS A 63 -1.03 -6.59 10.15
CA LYS A 63 -0.84 -7.86 10.87
C LYS A 63 -0.76 -7.61 12.38
N VAL A 64 -0.08 -6.54 12.80
CA VAL A 64 -0.01 -6.13 14.21
C VAL A 64 -1.40 -5.80 14.73
N THR A 65 -2.15 -4.92 14.06
CA THR A 65 -3.50 -4.54 14.49
C THR A 65 -4.42 -5.75 14.62
N ILE A 66 -4.43 -6.66 13.63
CA ILE A 66 -5.27 -7.85 13.66
C ILE A 66 -4.82 -8.83 14.76
N SER A 67 -3.51 -8.99 14.98
CA SER A 67 -2.98 -9.85 16.05
C SER A 67 -3.34 -9.32 17.43
N THR A 68 -3.21 -8.01 17.65
CA THR A 68 -3.57 -7.35 18.91
C THR A 68 -5.07 -7.42 19.18
N MET A 69 -5.92 -7.17 18.17
CA MET A 69 -7.37 -7.29 18.32
C MET A 69 -7.82 -8.72 18.62
N ARG A 70 -7.20 -9.72 17.97
CA ARG A 70 -7.46 -11.13 18.27
C ARG A 70 -7.05 -11.50 19.68
N ALA A 71 -5.89 -11.04 20.16
CA ALA A 71 -5.44 -11.29 21.53
C ALA A 71 -6.36 -10.63 22.57
N ALA A 72 -6.83 -9.40 22.32
CA ALA A 72 -7.71 -8.67 23.21
C ALA A 72 -9.14 -9.21 23.28
N ALA A 73 -9.62 -9.95 22.26
CA ALA A 73 -10.95 -10.54 22.25
C ALA A 73 -11.09 -11.85 23.06
N ILE A 74 -9.97 -12.38 23.59
CA ILE A 74 -9.92 -13.65 24.34
C ILE A 74 -9.64 -13.40 25.84
N ALA A 75 -9.39 -12.15 26.23
CA ALA A 75 -9.23 -11.69 27.62
C ALA A 75 -10.52 -11.02 28.11
#